data_AF-A0A146FKK4-F1
#
_entry.id   AF-A0A146FKK4-F1
#
_cell.length_a   1.000
_cell.length_b   1.000
_cell.length_c   1.000
_cell.angle_alpha   90.00
_cell.angle_beta   90.00
_cell.angle_gamma   90.00
#
_symmetry.space_group_name_H-M   'P 1'
#
loop_
_entity.id
_entity.type
_entity.pdbx_description
1 polymer ?
#
loop_
_entity_poly.entity_id
_entity_poly.type
_entity_poly.pdbx_seq_one_letter_code
_entity_poly.pdbx_strand_id
1 'polypeptide(L)'
;MDLTLFSLTRAVDLMVYMGWANWRRWRKSKNQWSLVERVAPQLADAGVFATSAAIVMWAWFYMPERLPRSYGKWIGEVAKVDGRLIEALRRARHGVFVYGKDTGQASLLQSMCKDYNWPVEWGDPSKTIPIPCEMVHMGSGHSCEKHALSRFTRTFNFACATYIPLQIIFRLRSIKSMASLKQPIAAALRSSAFLASFVSLFYYSVCLARTRIGPKVFHRGTVTPMMWDSGLCVGAGCLMCGWSILVENARKRQEISLFVAPRAAATVLPRYYEKQSRLPSDARNKEGGIIGGIIQPTEKHCLIISRASGTLSQLEF
;
A
#
# COMPACT_ATOMS: atom_id res chain seq x y z
N MET A 1 -23.66 -3.25 -15.32
CA MET A 1 -22.74 -2.10 -15.38
C MET A 1 -23.48 -0.98 -16.08
N ASP A 2 -23.64 0.18 -15.46
CA ASP A 2 -24.31 1.31 -16.13
C ASP A 2 -23.42 1.84 -17.26
N LEU A 3 -23.99 1.88 -18.48
CA LEU A 3 -23.34 2.40 -19.69
C LEU A 3 -22.79 3.82 -19.48
N THR A 4 -23.38 4.58 -18.56
CA THR A 4 -22.94 5.92 -18.16
C THR A 4 -21.57 5.90 -17.50
N LEU A 5 -21.33 4.99 -16.55
CA LEU A 5 -20.04 4.86 -15.87
C LEU A 5 -18.92 4.45 -16.86
N PHE A 6 -19.24 3.54 -17.78
CA PHE A 6 -18.29 3.11 -18.81
C PHE A 6 -17.97 4.23 -19.82
N SER A 7 -18.98 4.97 -20.26
CA SER A 7 -18.77 6.12 -21.16
C SER A 7 -17.96 7.22 -20.49
N LEU A 8 -18.17 7.46 -19.19
CA LEU A 8 -17.47 8.49 -18.43
C LEU A 8 -16.01 8.13 -18.16
N THR A 9 -15.71 6.87 -17.83
CA THR A 9 -14.31 6.42 -17.71
C THR A 9 -13.57 6.46 -19.04
N ARG A 10 -14.23 6.07 -20.14
CA ARG A 10 -13.64 6.20 -21.49
C ARG A 10 -13.42 7.64 -21.91
N ALA A 11 -14.37 8.54 -21.59
CA ALA A 11 -14.23 9.97 -21.88
C ALA A 11 -13.05 10.58 -21.11
N VAL A 12 -12.89 10.25 -19.83
CA VAL A 12 -11.75 10.69 -19.02
C VAL A 12 -10.43 10.14 -19.56
N ASP A 13 -10.36 8.86 -19.91
CA ASP A 13 -9.17 8.24 -20.52
C ASP A 13 -8.79 8.94 -21.84
N LEU A 14 -9.77 9.24 -22.69
CA LEU A 14 -9.56 9.96 -23.93
C LEU A 14 -9.09 11.40 -23.69
N MET A 15 -9.65 12.10 -22.71
CA MET A 15 -9.21 13.46 -22.35
C MET A 15 -7.77 13.48 -21.82
N VAL A 16 -7.41 12.52 -20.97
CA VAL A 16 -6.05 12.37 -20.46
C VAL A 16 -5.08 12.03 -21.60
N TYR A 17 -5.47 11.12 -22.50
CA TYR A 17 -4.68 10.75 -23.67
C TYR A 17 -4.50 11.93 -24.63
N MET A 18 -5.57 12.66 -24.95
CA MET A 18 -5.53 13.84 -25.82
C MET A 18 -4.71 14.97 -25.19
N GLY A 19 -4.85 15.21 -23.89
CA GLY A 19 -4.02 16.17 -23.15
C GLY A 19 -2.54 15.81 -23.22
N TRP A 20 -2.20 14.53 -22.98
CA TRP A 20 -0.83 14.03 -23.08
C TRP A 20 -0.27 14.10 -24.51
N ALA A 21 -1.08 13.75 -25.52
CA ALA A 21 -0.69 13.78 -26.92
C ALA A 21 -0.51 15.21 -27.45
N ASN A 22 -1.37 16.14 -27.04
CA ASN A 22 -1.27 17.55 -27.42
C ASN A 22 -0.08 18.23 -26.74
N TRP A 23 0.13 17.96 -25.45
CA TRP A 23 1.30 18.45 -24.72
C TRP A 23 2.59 17.89 -25.33
N ARG A 24 2.67 16.58 -25.61
CA ARG A 24 3.83 15.96 -26.26
C ARG A 24 4.10 16.53 -27.66
N ARG A 25 3.05 16.80 -28.45
CA ARG A 25 3.17 17.41 -29.80
C ARG A 25 3.66 18.87 -29.73
N TRP A 26 3.06 19.69 -28.87
CA TRP A 26 3.46 21.08 -28.65
C TRP A 26 4.88 21.23 -28.09
N ARG A 27 5.42 20.20 -27.43
CA ARG A 27 6.79 20.23 -26.87
C ARG A 27 7.85 19.68 -27.82
N LYS A 28 7.53 18.72 -28.69
CA LYS A 28 8.41 18.31 -29.80
C LYS A 28 8.77 19.51 -30.70
N SER A 29 7.88 20.48 -30.84
CA SER A 29 8.16 21.72 -31.57
C SER A 29 9.02 22.75 -30.83
N LYS A 30 9.31 22.57 -29.52
CA LYS A 30 10.10 23.53 -28.70
C LYS A 30 11.55 23.10 -28.40
N ASN A 31 11.98 21.92 -28.86
CA ASN A 31 13.36 21.37 -28.91
C ASN A 31 14.32 21.58 -27.70
N GLN A 32 13.83 21.94 -26.51
CA GLN A 32 14.64 22.07 -25.29
C GLN A 32 14.09 21.15 -24.19
N TRP A 33 14.87 20.15 -23.82
CA TRP A 33 14.53 19.20 -22.75
C TRP A 33 15.05 19.71 -21.41
N SER A 34 14.17 20.26 -20.57
CA SER A 34 14.52 20.62 -19.19
C SER A 34 14.58 19.38 -18.27
N LEU A 35 15.34 19.46 -17.17
CA LEU A 35 15.46 18.38 -16.18
C LEU A 35 14.10 18.03 -15.55
N VAL A 36 13.23 19.02 -15.39
CA VAL A 36 11.85 18.89 -14.90
C VAL A 36 11.02 17.97 -15.81
N GLU A 37 11.21 18.04 -17.13
CA GLU A 37 10.44 17.27 -18.11
C GLU A 37 10.93 15.83 -18.29
N ARG A 38 12.17 15.53 -17.91
CA ARG A 38 12.66 14.15 -17.81
C ARG A 38 12.12 13.45 -16.57
N VAL A 39 11.88 14.21 -15.49
CA VAL A 39 11.45 13.70 -14.19
C VAL A 39 9.91 13.62 -14.09
N ALA A 40 9.18 14.53 -14.74
CA ALA A 40 7.71 14.59 -14.68
C ALA A 40 6.99 13.28 -15.09
N PRO A 41 7.36 12.57 -16.18
CA PRO A 41 6.72 11.30 -16.53
C PRO A 41 7.00 10.19 -15.50
N GLN A 42 8.22 10.17 -14.94
CA GLN A 42 8.59 9.19 -13.91
C GLN A 42 7.88 9.43 -12.59
N LEU A 43 7.62 10.71 -12.26
CA LEU A 43 6.79 11.10 -11.12
C LEU A 43 5.31 10.80 -11.37
N ALA A 44 4.82 10.90 -12.60
CA ALA A 44 3.46 10.52 -12.96
C ALA A 44 3.23 9.02 -12.74
N ASP A 45 4.13 8.15 -13.23
CA ASP A 45 4.07 6.70 -12.99
C ASP A 45 4.14 6.37 -11.49
N ALA A 46 5.03 7.05 -10.75
CA ALA A 46 5.12 6.89 -9.30
C ALA A 46 3.84 7.39 -8.58
N GLY A 47 3.23 8.45 -9.08
CA GLY A 47 1.97 9.02 -8.57
C GLY A 47 0.81 8.05 -8.73
N VAL A 48 0.68 7.37 -9.88
CA VAL A 48 -0.35 6.34 -10.09
C VAL A 48 -0.23 5.23 -9.05
N PHE A 49 0.98 4.72 -8.83
CA PHE A 49 1.21 3.75 -7.77
C PHE A 49 0.87 4.34 -6.40
N ALA A 50 1.33 5.55 -6.10
CA ALA A 50 1.16 6.16 -4.79
C ALA A 50 -0.32 6.36 -4.45
N THR A 51 -1.11 6.88 -5.38
CA THR A 51 -2.56 7.02 -5.22
C THR A 51 -3.25 5.66 -5.09
N SER A 52 -2.87 4.67 -5.92
CA SER A 52 -3.44 3.33 -5.84
C SER A 52 -3.15 2.65 -4.50
N ALA A 53 -1.91 2.75 -4.03
CA ALA A 53 -1.49 2.24 -2.74
C ALA A 53 -2.20 2.95 -1.58
N ALA A 54 -2.39 4.28 -1.67
CA ALA A 54 -3.14 5.03 -0.67
C ALA A 54 -4.57 4.52 -0.52
N ILE A 55 -5.27 4.30 -1.66
CA ILE A 55 -6.64 3.77 -1.69
C ILE A 55 -6.70 2.36 -1.10
N VAL A 56 -5.76 1.49 -1.47
CA VAL A 56 -5.69 0.10 -0.96
C VAL A 56 -5.43 0.09 0.55
N MET A 57 -4.45 0.85 1.03
CA MET A 57 -4.13 0.91 2.45
C MET A 57 -5.29 1.50 3.25
N TRP A 58 -5.93 2.54 2.74
CA TRP A 58 -7.12 3.12 3.36
C TRP A 58 -8.27 2.11 3.46
N ALA A 59 -8.54 1.38 2.37
CA ALA A 59 -9.53 0.32 2.37
C ALA A 59 -9.17 -0.80 3.34
N TRP A 60 -7.89 -1.17 3.48
CA TRP A 60 -7.46 -2.17 4.45
C TRP A 60 -7.72 -1.74 5.90
N PHE A 61 -7.46 -0.47 6.22
CA PHE A 61 -7.74 0.08 7.54
C PHE A 61 -9.23 0.21 7.82
N TYR A 62 -10.04 0.73 6.89
CA TYR A 62 -11.42 1.16 7.21
C TYR A 62 -12.54 0.41 6.50
N MET A 63 -12.24 -0.34 5.45
CA MET A 63 -13.22 -1.09 4.65
C MET A 63 -12.65 -2.46 4.20
N PRO A 64 -12.20 -3.32 5.14
CA PRO A 64 -11.47 -4.54 4.80
C PRO A 64 -12.30 -5.52 3.94
N GLU A 65 -13.63 -5.43 3.97
CA GLU A 65 -14.56 -6.22 3.16
C GLU A 65 -14.42 -5.92 1.66
N ARG A 66 -13.93 -4.73 1.31
CA ARG A 66 -13.71 -4.28 -0.07
C ARG A 66 -12.40 -4.80 -0.67
N LEU A 67 -11.54 -5.46 0.12
CA LEU A 67 -10.33 -6.10 -0.39
C LEU A 67 -10.48 -7.62 -0.49
N PRO A 68 -9.76 -8.29 -1.41
CA PRO A 68 -9.65 -9.75 -1.39
C PRO A 68 -9.02 -10.23 -0.08
N ARG A 69 -9.61 -11.25 0.56
CA ARG A 69 -9.17 -11.75 1.88
C ARG A 69 -7.69 -12.14 1.94
N SER A 70 -7.19 -12.83 0.91
CA SER A 70 -5.78 -13.23 0.81
C SER A 70 -4.84 -12.02 0.77
N TYR A 71 -5.23 -10.98 0.03
CA TYR A 71 -4.46 -9.76 -0.08
C TYR A 71 -4.47 -8.96 1.23
N GLY A 72 -5.64 -8.84 1.88
CA GLY A 72 -5.73 -8.20 3.20
C GLY A 72 -4.93 -8.93 4.28
N LYS A 73 -4.92 -10.27 4.26
CA LYS A 73 -4.09 -11.08 5.16
C LYS A 73 -2.60 -10.82 4.92
N TRP A 74 -2.16 -10.80 3.67
CA TRP A 74 -0.77 -10.50 3.31
C TRP A 74 -0.34 -9.10 3.80
N ILE A 75 -1.18 -8.07 3.61
CA ILE A 75 -0.89 -6.73 4.15
C ILE A 75 -0.73 -6.78 5.67
N GLY A 76 -1.59 -7.52 6.38
CA GLY A 76 -1.49 -7.68 7.83
C GLY A 76 -0.21 -8.38 8.29
N GLU A 77 0.19 -9.44 7.60
CA GLU A 77 1.44 -10.18 7.86
C GLU A 77 2.68 -9.28 7.69
N VAL A 78 2.67 -8.40 6.69
CA VAL A 78 3.77 -7.47 6.43
C VAL A 78 3.75 -6.27 7.40
N ALA A 79 2.57 -5.73 7.70
CA ALA A 79 2.41 -4.57 8.57
C ALA A 79 2.76 -4.88 10.03
N LYS A 80 2.52 -6.11 10.51
CA LYS A 80 2.76 -6.57 11.89
C LYS A 80 2.28 -5.56 12.93
N VAL A 81 1.02 -5.17 12.79
CA VAL A 81 0.27 -4.28 13.69
C VAL A 81 -0.76 -5.12 14.44
N ASP A 82 -0.98 -4.82 15.72
CA ASP A 82 -2.01 -5.49 16.51
C ASP A 82 -3.41 -5.11 15.98
N GLY A 83 -4.25 -6.12 15.72
CA GLY A 83 -5.59 -5.93 15.20
C GLY A 83 -6.49 -5.10 16.13
N ARG A 84 -6.25 -5.14 17.45
CA ARG A 84 -6.98 -4.33 18.44
C ARG A 84 -6.74 -2.84 18.27
N LEU A 85 -5.52 -2.45 17.89
CA LEU A 85 -5.22 -1.05 17.60
C LEU A 85 -5.96 -0.60 16.34
N ILE A 86 -5.97 -1.40 15.27
CA ILE A 86 -6.74 -1.08 14.06
C ILE A 86 -8.23 -0.94 14.39
N GLU A 87 -8.76 -1.87 15.19
CA GLU A 87 -10.16 -1.86 15.59
C GLU A 87 -10.48 -0.62 16.44
N ALA A 88 -9.60 -0.20 17.34
CA ALA A 88 -9.76 1.04 18.07
C ALA A 88 -9.81 2.27 17.14
N LEU A 89 -8.95 2.34 16.13
CA LEU A 89 -8.96 3.42 15.12
C LEU A 89 -10.25 3.40 14.28
N ARG A 90 -10.79 2.22 13.94
CA ARG A 90 -12.09 2.09 13.26
C ARG A 90 -13.23 2.58 14.15
N ARG A 91 -13.25 2.19 15.43
CA ARG A 91 -14.24 2.65 16.40
C ARG A 91 -14.15 4.15 16.65
N ALA A 92 -12.94 4.72 16.59
CA ALA A 92 -12.73 6.16 16.66
C ALA A 92 -13.35 6.86 15.44
N ARG A 93 -13.14 6.30 14.25
CA ARG A 93 -13.76 6.79 13.01
C ARG A 93 -15.29 6.74 13.03
N HIS A 94 -15.87 5.68 13.59
CA HIS A 94 -17.33 5.54 13.71
C HIS A 94 -17.94 6.32 14.88
N GLY A 95 -17.14 7.03 15.67
CA GLY A 95 -17.61 7.81 16.82
C GLY A 95 -18.02 6.96 18.04
N VAL A 96 -17.65 5.67 18.07
CA VAL A 96 -17.92 4.75 19.18
C VAL A 96 -16.84 4.86 20.25
N PHE A 97 -15.59 5.03 19.84
CA PHE A 97 -14.46 5.35 20.71
C PHE A 97 -14.30 6.87 20.72
N VAL A 98 -14.41 7.53 21.88
CA VAL A 98 -14.35 9.00 21.98
C VAL A 98 -13.46 9.40 23.15
N TYR A 99 -12.47 10.26 22.89
CA TYR A 99 -11.60 10.78 23.94
C TYR A 99 -12.35 11.61 24.97
N GLY A 100 -11.99 11.45 26.25
CA GLY A 100 -12.57 12.17 27.38
C GLY A 100 -13.95 11.68 27.81
N LYS A 101 -14.45 10.56 27.24
CA LYS A 101 -15.72 9.94 27.62
C LYS A 101 -15.51 8.44 27.84
N ASP A 102 -16.14 7.90 28.87
CA ASP A 102 -16.25 6.45 29.02
C ASP A 102 -17.40 5.94 28.14
N THR A 103 -17.05 5.37 26.99
CA THR A 103 -18.01 4.74 26.06
C THR A 103 -18.03 3.21 26.19
N GLY A 104 -17.45 2.65 27.25
CA GLY A 104 -17.33 1.21 27.45
C GLY A 104 -16.32 0.52 26.50
N GLN A 105 -15.52 1.31 25.76
CA GLN A 105 -14.56 0.79 24.77
C GLN A 105 -13.16 0.53 25.35
N ALA A 106 -12.92 0.87 26.62
CA ALA A 106 -11.62 0.76 27.27
C ALA A 106 -11.06 -0.67 27.25
N SER A 107 -11.92 -1.68 27.41
CA SER A 107 -11.53 -3.10 27.47
C SER A 107 -10.73 -3.58 26.24
N LEU A 108 -11.00 -3.00 25.06
CA LEU A 108 -10.30 -3.34 23.81
C LEU A 108 -8.80 -3.05 23.92
N LEU A 109 -8.44 -1.80 24.23
CA LEU A 109 -7.04 -1.39 24.34
C LEU A 109 -6.42 -1.80 25.68
N GLN A 110 -7.21 -1.91 26.75
CA GLN A 110 -6.73 -2.44 28.03
C GLN A 110 -6.25 -3.90 27.90
N SER A 111 -6.91 -4.72 27.08
CA SER A 111 -6.42 -6.07 26.78
C SER A 111 -5.04 -6.03 26.11
N MET A 112 -4.82 -5.06 25.21
CA MET A 112 -3.52 -4.85 24.57
C MET A 112 -2.47 -4.38 25.58
N CYS A 113 -2.81 -3.47 26.48
CA CYS A 113 -1.93 -3.06 27.56
C CYS A 113 -1.50 -4.25 28.45
N LYS A 114 -2.41 -5.18 28.75
CA LYS A 114 -2.08 -6.39 29.54
C LYS A 114 -1.07 -7.29 28.81
N ASP A 115 -1.28 -7.57 27.53
CA ASP A 115 -0.40 -8.47 26.77
C ASP A 115 1.01 -7.90 26.57
N TYR A 116 1.11 -6.58 26.41
CA TYR A 116 2.38 -5.89 26.21
C TYR A 116 3.00 -5.37 27.52
N ASN A 117 2.37 -5.65 28.68
CA ASN A 117 2.80 -5.21 30.01
C ASN A 117 2.93 -3.67 30.13
N TRP A 118 1.96 -2.92 29.60
CA TRP A 118 1.83 -1.47 29.72
C TRP A 118 0.82 -1.06 30.80
N PRO A 119 0.84 0.20 31.26
CA PRO A 119 -0.20 0.73 32.14
C PRO A 119 -1.59 0.55 31.52
N VAL A 120 -2.49 -0.09 32.26
CA VAL A 120 -3.87 -0.39 31.80
C VAL A 120 -4.63 0.92 31.49
N GLU A 121 -4.31 2.01 32.17
CA GLU A 121 -4.91 3.33 31.95
C GLU A 121 -4.66 3.88 30.54
N TRP A 122 -3.60 3.43 29.85
CA TRP A 122 -3.34 3.82 28.46
C TRP A 122 -4.41 3.33 27.48
N GLY A 123 -5.10 2.24 27.84
CA GLY A 123 -6.20 1.71 27.06
C GLY A 123 -7.54 2.40 27.32
N ASP A 124 -7.62 3.29 28.31
CA ASP A 124 -8.85 3.99 28.67
C ASP A 124 -8.95 5.35 27.94
N PRO A 125 -9.90 5.53 26.99
CA PRO A 125 -10.07 6.78 26.26
C PRO A 125 -10.53 7.96 27.13
N SER A 126 -11.10 7.70 28.30
CA SER A 126 -11.52 8.75 29.24
C SER A 126 -10.34 9.36 29.99
N LYS A 127 -9.27 8.56 30.20
CA LYS A 127 -8.06 8.96 30.94
C LYS A 127 -6.91 9.38 30.03
N THR A 128 -6.67 8.64 28.95
CA THR A 128 -5.48 8.81 28.11
C THR A 128 -5.84 9.44 26.77
N ILE A 129 -5.36 10.67 26.56
CA ILE A 129 -5.61 11.45 25.34
C ILE A 129 -4.30 12.03 24.81
N PRO A 130 -3.85 11.71 23.58
CA PRO A 130 -4.34 10.64 22.70
C PRO A 130 -3.68 9.28 23.01
N ILE A 131 -3.95 8.23 22.24
CA ILE A 131 -3.30 6.90 22.40
C ILE A 131 -1.76 7.06 22.48
N PRO A 132 -1.02 6.49 23.43
CA PRO A 132 0.43 6.71 23.48
C PRO A 132 1.16 6.19 22.23
N CYS A 133 2.18 6.90 21.74
CA CYS A 133 2.95 6.43 20.57
C CYS A 133 3.63 5.08 20.81
N GLU A 134 3.97 4.76 22.05
CA GLU A 134 4.54 3.45 22.39
C GLU A 134 3.57 2.29 22.08
N MET A 135 2.27 2.51 22.28
CA MET A 135 1.24 1.55 21.84
C MET A 135 1.21 1.44 20.32
N VAL A 136 1.28 2.57 19.60
CA VAL A 136 1.36 2.60 18.13
C VAL A 136 2.63 1.90 17.63
N HIS A 137 3.72 1.98 18.38
CA HIS A 137 5.00 1.36 18.08
C HIS A 137 5.10 -0.12 18.50
N MET A 138 4.02 -0.71 19.05
CA MET A 138 4.01 -2.09 19.56
C MET A 138 5.14 -2.35 20.56
N GLY A 139 5.46 -1.38 21.41
CA GLY A 139 6.47 -1.53 22.47
C GLY A 139 7.92 -1.35 22.01
N SER A 140 8.14 -0.77 20.83
CA SER A 140 9.51 -0.47 20.35
C SER A 140 10.12 0.81 20.98
N GLY A 141 9.54 1.30 22.09
CA GLY A 141 9.93 2.54 22.77
C GLY A 141 9.28 3.81 22.21
N HIS A 142 9.65 4.97 22.77
CA HIS A 142 8.99 6.26 22.51
C HIS A 142 9.42 6.98 21.23
N SER A 143 10.60 6.66 20.66
CA SER A 143 11.10 7.37 19.47
C SER A 143 10.48 6.84 18.18
N CYS A 144 9.85 7.73 17.44
CA CYS A 144 9.19 7.46 16.17
C CYS A 144 10.21 7.10 15.07
N GLU A 145 11.37 7.74 15.09
CA GLU A 145 12.48 7.52 14.16
C GLU A 145 13.10 6.14 14.37
N LYS A 146 13.36 5.78 15.63
CA LYS A 146 13.85 4.44 15.99
C LYS A 146 12.83 3.37 15.60
N HIS A 147 11.53 3.61 15.83
CA HIS A 147 10.49 2.69 15.40
C HIS A 147 10.46 2.53 13.88
N ALA A 148 10.51 3.64 13.12
CA ALA A 148 10.54 3.61 11.66
C ALA A 148 11.74 2.83 11.11
N LEU A 149 12.93 3.01 11.71
CA LEU A 149 14.14 2.27 11.35
C LEU A 149 14.03 0.79 11.74
N SER A 150 13.50 0.48 12.92
CA SER A 150 13.25 -0.89 13.37
C SER A 150 12.27 -1.62 12.43
N ARG A 151 11.21 -0.94 12.00
CA ARG A 151 10.26 -1.46 11.00
C ARG A 151 10.93 -1.67 9.66
N PHE A 152 11.75 -0.72 9.20
CA PHE A 152 12.51 -0.86 7.97
C PHE A 152 13.38 -2.13 8.02
N THR A 153 14.22 -2.30 9.03
CA THR A 153 15.16 -3.44 9.11
C THR A 153 14.43 -4.78 9.24
N ARG A 154 13.40 -4.85 10.07
CA ARG A 154 12.59 -6.08 10.23
C ARG A 154 11.86 -6.46 8.94
N THR A 155 11.22 -5.50 8.28
CA THR A 155 10.53 -5.76 7.01
C THR A 155 11.53 -6.05 5.89
N PHE A 156 12.68 -5.40 5.87
CA PHE A 156 13.75 -5.67 4.90
C PHE A 156 14.26 -7.10 5.03
N ASN A 157 14.56 -7.56 6.24
CA ASN A 157 15.01 -8.93 6.49
C ASN A 157 13.94 -9.96 6.10
N PHE A 158 12.67 -9.71 6.46
CA PHE A 158 11.55 -10.56 6.05
C PHE A 158 11.39 -10.62 4.52
N ALA A 159 11.46 -9.47 3.85
CA ALA A 159 11.33 -9.37 2.40
C ALA A 159 12.51 -10.05 1.70
N CYS A 160 13.74 -9.85 2.17
CA CYS A 160 14.92 -10.55 1.66
C CYS A 160 14.79 -12.06 1.82
N ALA A 161 14.33 -12.55 2.97
CA ALA A 161 14.11 -13.97 3.22
C ALA A 161 13.05 -14.58 2.28
N THR A 162 12.12 -13.79 1.75
CA THR A 162 11.12 -14.28 0.78
C THR A 162 11.58 -14.10 -0.67
N TYR A 163 12.15 -12.96 -1.02
CA TYR A 163 12.47 -12.59 -2.40
C TYR A 163 13.78 -13.19 -2.91
N ILE A 164 14.81 -13.31 -2.07
CA ILE A 164 16.10 -13.87 -2.49
C ILE A 164 15.96 -15.35 -2.86
N PRO A 165 15.37 -16.23 -2.02
CA PRO A 165 15.20 -17.63 -2.40
C PRO A 165 14.36 -17.80 -3.65
N LEU A 166 13.29 -17.01 -3.80
CA LEU A 166 12.42 -17.07 -4.97
C LEU A 166 13.19 -16.73 -6.27
N GLN A 167 14.01 -15.69 -6.24
CA GLN A 167 14.84 -15.29 -7.40
C GLN A 167 15.93 -16.31 -7.72
N ILE A 168 16.51 -16.95 -6.70
CA ILE A 168 17.48 -18.04 -6.89
C ILE A 168 16.77 -19.25 -7.52
N ILE A 169 15.62 -19.67 -6.97
CA ILE A 169 14.87 -20.85 -7.43
C ILE A 169 14.48 -20.72 -8.90
N PHE A 170 13.91 -19.58 -9.31
CA PHE A 170 13.54 -19.37 -10.70
C PHE A 170 14.73 -19.35 -11.67
N ARG A 171 15.94 -19.12 -11.16
CA ARG A 171 17.16 -19.05 -11.97
C ARG A 171 18.05 -20.27 -11.82
N LEU A 172 17.75 -21.22 -10.92
CA LEU A 172 18.55 -22.42 -10.62
C LEU A 172 19.04 -23.13 -11.88
N ARG A 173 18.16 -23.32 -12.87
CA ARG A 173 18.48 -24.03 -14.13
C ARG A 173 19.38 -23.23 -15.08
N SER A 174 19.55 -21.94 -14.84
CA SER A 174 20.33 -21.01 -15.68
C SER A 174 21.58 -20.48 -14.98
N ILE A 175 21.90 -20.92 -13.75
CA ILE A 175 23.10 -20.51 -13.03
C ILE A 175 24.30 -21.23 -13.66
N LYS A 176 25.07 -20.50 -14.48
CA LYS A 176 26.34 -20.99 -15.05
C LYS A 176 27.58 -20.51 -14.26
N SER A 177 27.44 -19.46 -13.44
CA SER A 177 28.53 -18.87 -12.65
C SER A 177 27.97 -18.03 -11.49
N MET A 178 28.70 -17.93 -10.37
CA MET A 178 28.31 -17.07 -9.24
C MET A 178 28.22 -15.58 -9.62
N ALA A 179 28.95 -15.15 -10.66
CA ALA A 179 28.82 -13.78 -11.18
C ALA A 179 27.42 -13.51 -11.76
N SER A 180 26.73 -14.53 -12.27
CA SER A 180 25.36 -14.42 -12.81
C SER A 180 24.30 -14.20 -11.73
N LEU A 181 24.63 -14.39 -10.46
CA LEU A 181 23.73 -14.17 -9.32
C LEU A 181 23.71 -12.72 -8.81
N LYS A 182 24.71 -11.90 -9.16
CA LYS A 182 24.79 -10.50 -8.67
C LYS A 182 23.56 -9.68 -9.07
N GLN A 183 23.14 -9.79 -10.34
CA GLN A 183 22.01 -9.01 -10.86
C GLN A 183 20.66 -9.43 -10.24
N PRO A 184 20.30 -10.73 -10.18
CA PRO A 184 19.09 -11.18 -9.50
C PRO A 184 19.05 -10.83 -8.01
N ILE A 185 20.17 -10.97 -7.30
CA ILE A 185 20.26 -10.61 -5.88
C ILE A 185 20.11 -9.10 -5.69
N ALA A 186 20.79 -8.28 -6.50
CA ALA A 186 20.63 -6.83 -6.45
C ALA A 186 19.17 -6.40 -6.73
N ALA A 187 18.51 -7.05 -7.69
CA ALA A 187 17.10 -6.81 -7.96
C ALA A 187 16.21 -7.21 -6.76
N ALA A 188 16.46 -8.37 -6.14
CA ALA A 188 15.74 -8.83 -4.96
C ALA A 188 15.92 -7.86 -3.78
N LEU A 189 17.16 -7.42 -3.51
CA LEU A 189 17.48 -6.46 -2.47
C LEU A 189 16.79 -5.11 -2.71
N ARG A 190 16.73 -4.65 -3.97
CA ARG A 190 16.02 -3.42 -4.34
C ARG A 190 14.51 -3.54 -4.11
N SER A 191 13.89 -4.67 -4.50
CA SER A 191 12.48 -4.92 -4.22
C SER A 191 12.20 -5.03 -2.71
N SER A 192 13.10 -5.65 -1.95
CA SER A 192 13.03 -5.70 -0.48
C SER A 192 13.15 -4.31 0.15
N ALA A 193 14.06 -3.48 -0.34
CA ALA A 193 14.22 -2.10 0.12
C ALA A 193 12.99 -1.25 -0.20
N PHE A 194 12.36 -1.45 -1.36
CA PHE A 194 11.09 -0.82 -1.71
C PHE A 194 9.98 -1.17 -0.70
N LEU A 195 9.79 -2.47 -0.40
CA LEU A 195 8.76 -2.91 0.54
C LEU A 195 9.05 -2.43 1.98
N ALA A 196 10.31 -2.51 2.41
CA ALA A 196 10.74 -2.00 3.72
C ALA A 196 10.51 -0.49 3.84
N SER A 197 10.86 0.27 2.79
CA SER A 197 10.61 1.71 2.71
C SER A 197 9.11 2.02 2.72
N PHE A 198 8.27 1.21 2.05
CA PHE A 198 6.82 1.37 2.05
C PHE A 198 6.26 1.32 3.47
N VAL A 199 6.61 0.28 4.23
CA VAL A 199 6.15 0.09 5.62
C VAL A 199 6.73 1.18 6.53
N SER A 200 8.02 1.47 6.41
CA SER A 200 8.68 2.48 7.24
C SER A 200 8.09 3.88 7.00
N LEU A 201 7.87 4.28 5.75
CA LEU A 201 7.21 5.55 5.41
C LEU A 201 5.78 5.62 5.94
N PHE A 202 5.03 4.51 5.89
CA PHE A 202 3.69 4.46 6.47
C PHE A 202 3.72 4.78 7.96
N TYR A 203 4.48 4.02 8.76
CA TYR A 203 4.56 4.23 10.21
C TYR A 203 5.13 5.61 10.57
N TYR A 204 6.19 6.03 9.88
CA TYR A 204 6.83 7.30 10.15
C TYR A 204 5.90 8.48 9.89
N SER A 205 5.18 8.48 8.76
CA SER A 205 4.25 9.56 8.43
C SER A 205 3.03 9.60 9.34
N VAL A 206 2.49 8.46 9.79
CA VAL A 206 1.44 8.40 10.83
C VAL A 206 1.92 9.11 12.11
N CYS A 207 3.12 8.76 12.58
CA CYS A 207 3.68 9.34 13.80
C CYS A 207 4.03 10.82 13.62
N LEU A 208 4.58 11.19 12.47
CA LEU A 208 4.95 12.56 12.13
C LEU A 208 3.73 13.48 12.08
N ALA A 209 2.65 13.03 11.43
CA ALA A 209 1.37 13.74 11.38
C ALA A 209 0.79 13.92 12.79
N ARG A 210 0.85 12.88 13.62
CA ARG A 210 0.24 12.87 14.94
C ARG A 210 0.98 13.67 16.00
N THR A 211 2.31 13.66 15.98
CA THR A 211 3.13 14.15 17.11
C THR A 211 4.00 15.36 16.81
N ARG A 212 4.40 15.57 15.55
CA ARG A 212 5.45 16.54 15.21
C ARG A 212 4.93 17.63 14.28
N ILE A 213 4.48 17.26 13.08
CA ILE A 213 4.05 18.22 12.06
C ILE A 213 2.60 18.64 12.31
N GLY A 214 1.68 17.71 12.55
CA GLY A 214 0.27 18.04 12.71
C GLY A 214 0.00 19.04 13.82
N PRO A 215 0.49 18.84 15.06
CA PRO A 215 0.30 19.80 16.15
C PRO A 215 0.99 21.16 15.94
N LYS A 216 2.00 21.23 15.07
CA LYS A 216 2.69 22.49 14.73
C LYS A 216 1.99 23.27 13.63
N VAL A 217 1.37 22.56 12.68
CA VAL A 217 0.67 23.15 11.53
C VAL A 217 -0.79 23.47 11.87
N PHE A 218 -1.45 22.61 12.65
CA PHE A 218 -2.85 22.75 13.02
C PHE A 218 -2.98 22.95 14.52
N HIS A 219 -3.66 24.04 14.90
CA HIS A 219 -3.98 24.30 16.29
C HIS A 219 -4.92 23.22 16.85
N ARG A 220 -4.75 22.86 18.13
CA ARG A 220 -5.54 21.78 18.78
C ARG A 220 -7.05 22.05 18.80
N GLY A 221 -7.47 23.30 18.72
CA GLY A 221 -8.88 23.70 18.61
C GLY A 221 -9.49 23.43 17.22
N THR A 222 -8.69 23.41 16.16
CA THR A 222 -9.17 23.13 14.79
C THR A 222 -9.09 21.65 14.45
N VAL A 223 -7.97 21.01 14.80
CA VAL A 223 -7.77 19.57 14.59
C VAL A 223 -7.50 18.90 15.93
N THR A 224 -8.52 18.22 16.44
CA THR A 224 -8.45 17.55 17.74
C THR A 224 -7.64 16.26 17.65
N PRO A 225 -7.10 15.75 18.78
CA PRO A 225 -6.43 14.45 18.80
C PRO A 225 -7.34 13.31 18.31
N MET A 226 -8.65 13.46 18.53
CA MET A 226 -9.67 12.56 18.00
C MET A 226 -9.67 12.52 16.47
N MET A 227 -9.58 13.67 15.80
CA MET A 227 -9.53 13.75 14.33
C MET A 227 -8.27 13.09 13.74
N TRP A 228 -7.16 13.18 14.47
CA TRP A 228 -5.92 12.49 14.08
C TRP A 228 -6.13 10.97 14.10
N ASP A 229 -6.59 10.42 15.22
CA ASP A 229 -6.74 8.97 15.39
C ASP A 229 -8.01 8.40 14.69
N SER A 230 -8.98 9.23 14.31
CA SER A 230 -10.17 8.83 13.53
C SER A 230 -9.91 8.71 12.02
N GLY A 231 -8.74 9.12 11.54
CA GLY A 231 -8.42 9.00 10.11
C GLY A 231 -7.27 9.81 9.58
N LEU A 232 -7.00 11.01 10.10
CA LEU A 232 -6.01 11.89 9.47
C LEU A 232 -4.58 11.33 9.58
N CYS A 233 -4.24 10.65 10.68
CA CYS A 233 -2.92 10.05 10.85
C CYS A 233 -2.71 8.87 9.89
N VAL A 234 -3.71 7.97 9.77
CA VAL A 234 -3.71 6.86 8.81
C VAL A 234 -3.68 7.38 7.38
N GLY A 235 -4.44 8.45 7.10
CA GLY A 235 -4.48 9.12 5.79
C GLY A 235 -3.10 9.64 5.37
N ALA A 236 -2.37 10.30 6.28
CA ALA A 236 -0.99 10.70 6.02
C ALA A 236 -0.08 9.50 5.73
N GLY A 237 -0.26 8.42 6.51
CA GLY A 237 0.32 7.09 6.25
C GLY A 237 0.13 6.63 4.81
N CYS A 238 -1.13 6.54 4.39
CA CYS A 238 -1.55 6.10 3.07
C CYS A 238 -0.99 6.96 1.94
N LEU A 239 -0.99 8.29 2.11
CA LEU A 239 -0.49 9.22 1.09
C LEU A 239 1.03 9.13 0.91
N MET A 240 1.77 8.89 1.99
CA MET A 240 3.23 8.90 1.95
C MET A 240 3.84 7.54 1.59
N CYS A 241 3.25 6.42 2.00
CA CYS A 241 3.85 5.10 1.85
C CYS A 241 4.10 4.72 0.39
N GLY A 242 3.22 5.15 -0.52
CA GLY A 242 3.29 4.86 -1.94
C GLY A 242 4.53 5.43 -2.66
N TRP A 243 5.10 6.52 -2.16
CA TRP A 243 6.29 7.13 -2.77
C TRP A 243 7.55 6.27 -2.66
N SER A 244 7.53 5.20 -1.84
CA SER A 244 8.62 4.24 -1.79
C SER A 244 8.93 3.59 -3.13
N ILE A 245 7.97 3.58 -4.07
CA ILE A 245 8.14 3.02 -5.43
C ILE A 245 9.30 3.65 -6.20
N LEU A 246 9.74 4.85 -5.82
CA LEU A 246 10.93 5.51 -6.36
C LEU A 246 12.21 4.72 -6.06
N VAL A 247 12.23 3.90 -5.01
CA VAL A 247 13.32 2.96 -4.73
C VAL A 247 13.40 1.88 -5.80
N GLU A 248 12.34 1.60 -6.55
CA GLU A 248 12.37 0.58 -7.60
C GLU A 248 12.85 1.10 -8.97
N ASN A 249 13.13 0.18 -9.90
CA ASN A 249 13.48 0.50 -11.29
C ASN A 249 12.24 0.80 -12.13
N ALA A 250 12.31 1.77 -13.05
CA ALA A 250 11.16 2.28 -13.82
C ALA A 250 10.25 1.19 -14.44
N ARG A 251 10.84 0.18 -15.11
CA ARG A 251 10.08 -0.95 -15.68
C ARG A 251 9.29 -1.72 -14.62
N LYS A 252 9.92 -2.03 -13.49
CA LYS A 252 9.28 -2.75 -12.36
C LYS A 252 8.21 -1.89 -11.69
N ARG A 253 8.38 -0.55 -11.64
CA ARG A 253 7.36 0.37 -11.12
C ARG A 253 6.05 0.25 -11.90
N GLN A 254 6.12 0.21 -13.22
CA GLN A 254 4.94 0.06 -14.08
C GLN A 254 4.24 -1.29 -13.85
N GLU A 255 4.99 -2.38 -13.77
CA GLU A 255 4.45 -3.72 -13.46
C GLU A 255 3.72 -3.76 -12.11
N ILE A 256 4.33 -3.17 -11.06
CA ILE A 256 3.72 -3.10 -9.73
C ILE A 256 2.48 -2.19 -9.75
N SER A 257 2.54 -1.05 -10.46
CA SER A 257 1.41 -0.12 -10.59
C SER A 257 0.21 -0.79 -11.24
N LEU A 258 0.43 -1.52 -12.35
CA LEU A 258 -0.60 -2.29 -13.04
C LEU A 258 -1.16 -3.43 -12.19
N PHE A 259 -0.40 -3.93 -11.21
CA PHE A 259 -0.88 -4.92 -10.26
C PHE A 259 -1.76 -4.31 -9.15
N VAL A 260 -1.41 -3.11 -8.65
CA VAL A 260 -2.11 -2.48 -7.52
C VAL A 260 -3.32 -1.66 -7.98
N ALA A 261 -3.22 -0.95 -9.11
CA ALA A 261 -4.28 -0.06 -9.59
C ALA A 261 -5.64 -0.76 -9.79
N PRO A 262 -5.76 -1.97 -10.38
CA PRO A 262 -7.04 -2.65 -10.49
C PRO A 262 -7.64 -3.03 -9.14
N ARG A 263 -6.80 -3.36 -8.14
CA ARG A 263 -7.25 -3.65 -6.78
C ARG A 263 -7.77 -2.40 -6.09
N ALA A 264 -7.08 -1.27 -6.28
CA ALA A 264 -7.53 0.03 -5.81
C ALA A 264 -8.87 0.43 -6.44
N ALA A 265 -9.00 0.28 -7.76
CA ALA A 265 -10.25 0.54 -8.46
C ALA A 265 -11.39 -0.35 -7.92
N ALA A 266 -11.12 -1.63 -7.66
CA ALA A 266 -12.11 -2.56 -7.12
C ALA A 266 -12.59 -2.22 -5.69
N THR A 267 -11.85 -1.41 -4.91
CA THR A 267 -12.33 -0.95 -3.58
C THR A 267 -13.20 0.30 -3.67
N VAL A 268 -13.06 1.07 -4.75
CA VAL A 268 -13.84 2.30 -5.00
C VAL A 268 -15.12 1.99 -5.77
N LEU A 269 -15.04 1.09 -6.75
CA LEU A 269 -16.17 0.70 -7.58
C LEU A 269 -17.19 -0.14 -6.78
N PRO A 270 -18.51 0.11 -6.95
CA PRO A 270 -19.54 -0.66 -6.28
C PRO A 270 -19.52 -2.11 -6.76
N ARG A 271 -19.43 -3.06 -5.82
CA ARG A 271 -19.57 -4.49 -6.11
C ARG A 271 -21.04 -4.83 -6.35
N TYR A 272 -21.53 -4.62 -7.57
CA TYR A 272 -22.79 -5.23 -8.02
C TYR A 272 -22.51 -6.68 -8.40
N TYR A 273 -22.57 -7.58 -7.43
CA TYR A 273 -22.78 -9.00 -7.68
C TYR A 273 -24.20 -9.34 -7.21
N GLU A 274 -25.08 -9.62 -8.16
CA GLU A 274 -26.35 -10.30 -7.89
C GLU A 274 -26.05 -11.62 -7.18
N LYS A 275 -26.74 -11.86 -6.06
CA LYS A 275 -26.65 -13.11 -5.30
C LYS A 275 -27.34 -14.23 -6.08
N GLN A 276 -26.75 -14.71 -7.17
CA GLN A 276 -27.21 -15.93 -7.83
C GLN A 276 -26.73 -17.15 -7.01
N SER A 277 -27.66 -17.72 -6.25
CA SER A 277 -27.72 -19.09 -5.70
C SER A 277 -26.50 -19.66 -4.97
N ARG A 278 -26.72 -20.00 -3.69
CA ARG A 278 -25.91 -20.91 -2.87
C ARG A 278 -25.52 -22.17 -3.65
N LEU A 279 -24.22 -22.43 -3.80
CA LEU A 279 -23.69 -23.76 -4.07
C LEU A 279 -22.86 -24.24 -2.86
N PRO A 280 -22.92 -25.53 -2.49
CA PRO A 280 -22.47 -26.01 -1.18
C PRO A 280 -20.96 -25.85 -0.98
N SER A 281 -20.61 -25.57 0.27
CA SER A 281 -19.30 -25.17 0.78
C SER A 281 -18.17 -26.22 0.71
N ASP A 282 -18.36 -27.35 0.03
CA ASP A 282 -17.46 -28.50 0.19
C ASP A 282 -16.41 -28.68 -0.93
N ALA A 283 -16.48 -27.91 -2.00
CA ALA A 283 -15.50 -27.99 -3.10
C ALA A 283 -14.32 -27.00 -2.97
N ARG A 284 -14.34 -26.08 -1.98
CA ARG A 284 -13.38 -24.95 -1.91
C ARG A 284 -12.13 -25.20 -1.08
N ASN A 285 -12.00 -26.39 -0.47
CA ASN A 285 -10.90 -26.74 0.42
C ASN A 285 -9.76 -27.56 -0.22
N LYS A 286 -9.79 -27.85 -1.52
CA LYS A 286 -8.73 -28.66 -2.18
C LYS A 286 -7.75 -27.89 -3.07
N GLU A 287 -7.97 -26.60 -3.35
CA GLU A 287 -7.02 -25.77 -4.12
C GLU A 287 -6.22 -24.77 -3.26
N GLY A 288 -6.54 -24.66 -1.97
CA GLY A 288 -5.89 -23.73 -1.03
C GLY A 288 -4.49 -24.12 -0.56
N GLY A 289 -3.96 -25.26 -1.01
CA GLY A 289 -2.70 -25.83 -0.52
C GLY A 289 -1.41 -25.39 -1.24
N ILE A 290 -1.50 -24.75 -2.42
CA ILE A 290 -0.29 -24.50 -3.25
C ILE A 290 -0.16 -23.04 -3.76
N ILE A 291 -1.15 -22.19 -3.55
CA ILE A 291 -1.18 -20.82 -4.14
C ILE A 291 -0.90 -19.70 -3.12
N GLY A 292 -0.21 -20.06 -2.02
CA GLY A 292 0.36 -19.10 -1.06
C GLY A 292 1.66 -18.43 -1.55
N GLY A 293 2.19 -18.85 -2.70
CA GLY A 293 3.27 -18.19 -3.40
C GLY A 293 2.82 -17.83 -4.81
N ILE A 294 2.68 -16.55 -5.10
CA ILE A 294 3.06 -15.85 -6.34
C ILE A 294 2.68 -14.38 -6.10
N ILE A 295 3.55 -13.72 -5.33
CA ILE A 295 3.83 -12.31 -5.57
C ILE A 295 4.86 -12.32 -6.69
N GLN A 296 4.39 -12.34 -7.93
CA GLN A 296 5.11 -11.84 -9.09
C GLN A 296 4.17 -11.74 -10.29
N PRO A 297 4.28 -10.69 -11.12
CA PRO A 297 3.73 -10.72 -12.47
C PRO A 297 4.49 -11.80 -13.22
N THR A 298 3.81 -12.89 -13.54
CA THR A 298 4.38 -13.99 -14.30
C THR A 298 4.68 -13.51 -15.72
N GLU A 299 5.91 -13.73 -16.17
CA GLU A 299 6.39 -13.47 -17.55
C GLU A 299 5.51 -14.10 -18.65
N LYS A 300 4.59 -15.00 -18.30
CA LYS A 300 3.64 -15.61 -19.24
C LYS A 300 2.74 -14.59 -19.95
N HIS A 301 2.45 -13.43 -19.34
CA HIS A 301 1.71 -12.35 -20.02
C HIS A 301 2.60 -11.47 -20.92
N CYS A 302 3.93 -11.51 -20.77
CA CYS A 302 4.84 -10.70 -21.58
C CYS A 302 5.11 -11.32 -22.96
N LEU A 303 5.01 -12.65 -23.08
CA LEU A 303 5.17 -13.35 -24.37
C LEU A 303 3.97 -13.13 -25.32
N ILE A 304 2.78 -12.88 -24.78
CA ILE A 304 1.58 -12.59 -25.59
C ILE A 304 1.65 -11.14 -26.13
N ILE A 305 2.13 -10.19 -25.31
CA ILE A 305 2.23 -8.78 -25.72
C ILE A 305 3.41 -8.55 -26.69
N SER A 306 4.52 -9.26 -26.53
CA SER A 306 5.65 -9.19 -27.48
C SER A 306 5.29 -9.69 -28.88
N ARG A 307 4.44 -10.73 -28.99
CA ARG A 307 3.96 -11.25 -30.28
C ARG A 307 2.96 -10.34 -30.99
N ALA A 308 2.19 -9.55 -30.24
CA ALA A 308 1.26 -8.55 -30.80
C ALA A 308 1.98 -7.29 -31.31
N SER A 309 3.10 -6.90 -30.70
CA SER A 309 3.90 -5.75 -31.15
C SER A 309 4.82 -6.07 -32.34
N GLY A 310 5.14 -7.34 -32.59
CA GLY A 310 5.97 -7.77 -33.73
C GLY A 310 5.21 -7.98 -35.04
N THR A 311 3.87 -7.96 -35.03
CA THR A 311 3.03 -8.13 -36.23
C THR A 311 2.51 -6.81 -36.81
N LEU A 312 2.73 -5.68 -36.13
CA LEU A 312 2.31 -4.35 -36.56
C LEU A 312 3.42 -3.52 -37.26
N SER A 313 4.60 -4.09 -37.50
CA SER A 313 5.70 -3.40 -38.20
C SER A 313 5.94 -3.89 -39.65
N GLN A 314 4.96 -4.56 -40.27
CA GLN A 314 5.02 -5.04 -41.66
C GLN A 314 3.84 -4.60 -42.53
N LEU A 315 2.95 -3.75 -42.00
CA LEU A 315 1.86 -3.15 -42.76
C LEU A 315 1.81 -1.67 -42.40
N GLU A 316 2.57 -0.86 -43.14
CA GLU A 316 2.19 0.48 -43.61
C GLU A 316 3.39 1.10 -44.35
N PHE A 317 3.21 1.22 -45.66
CA PHE A 317 3.88 2.19 -46.53
C PHE A 317 3.49 3.61 -46.13
#